data_AF-A0AAE5CNC9-F1
#
_entry.id   AF-A0AAE5CNC9-F1
#
_cell.length_a   1.000
_cell.length_b   1.000
_cell.length_c   1.000
_cell.angle_alpha   90.00
_cell.angle_beta   90.00
_cell.angle_gamma   90.00
#
_symmetry.space_group_name_H-M   'P 1'
#
loop_
_entity.id
_entity.type
_entity.pdbx_description
1 polymer ?
#
loop_
_entity_poly.entity_id
_entity_poly.type
_entity_poly.pdbx_seq_one_letter_code
_entity_poly.pdbx_strand_id
1 'polypeptide(L)' 'VDVFPYYGSDAGALLRAGHDVRCACVGTGVDASHSHERTHKEGLLATARLVLNYILSE' A
#
# COMPACT_ATOMS: atom_id res chain seq x y z
N VAL A 1 3.35 -15.84 -8.59
CA VAL A 1 2.39 -15.04 -7.82
C VAL A 1 2.94 -14.95 -6.43
N ASP A 2 3.23 -13.74 -5.95
CA ASP A 2 3.69 -13.51 -4.59
C ASP A 2 2.47 -13.60 -3.66
N VAL A 3 2.41 -14.65 -2.84
CA VAL A 3 1.31 -14.89 -1.90
C VAL A 3 1.89 -14.95 -0.50
N PHE A 4 1.46 -14.03 0.37
CA PHE A 4 1.88 -13.97 1.77
C PHE A 4 0.79 -14.61 2.64
N PRO A 5 0.97 -15.84 3.16
CA PRO A 5 -0.05 -16.51 3.99
C PRO A 5 -0.29 -15.77 5.32
N TYR A 6 0.71 -15.03 5.79
CA TYR A 6 0.67 -14.22 6.99
C TYR A 6 1.03 -12.78 6.65
N TYR A 7 0.10 -12.05 6.04
CA TYR A 7 0.28 -10.64 5.70
C TYR A 7 -0.07 -9.74 6.89
N GLY A 8 0.87 -8.88 7.28
CA GLY A 8 0.64 -7.79 8.23
C GLY A 8 0.82 -6.44 7.53
N SER A 9 -0.01 -5.46 7.89
CA SER A 9 0.13 -4.07 7.44
C SER A 9 0.16 -3.10 8.60
N ASP A 10 0.73 -1.92 8.36
CA ASP A 10 0.75 -0.82 9.33
C ASP A 10 -0.66 -0.36 9.70
N ALA A 11 -1.59 -0.38 8.73
CA ALA A 11 -3.01 -0.14 8.99
C ALA A 11 -3.59 -1.17 9.99
N GLY A 12 -3.26 -2.45 9.81
CA GLY A 12 -3.68 -3.49 10.75
C GLY A 12 -3.09 -3.28 12.14
N ALA A 13 -1.84 -2.81 12.23
CA ALA A 13 -1.21 -2.46 13.51
C ALA A 13 -1.91 -1.27 14.19
N LEU A 14 -2.22 -0.20 13.43
CA LEU A 14 -2.95 0.97 13.92
C LEU A 14 -4.32 0.61 14.47
N LEU A 15 -5.09 -0.21 13.75
CA LEU A 15 -6.42 -0.65 14.18
C LEU A 15 -6.34 -1.51 15.45
N ARG A 16 -5.37 -2.44 15.54
CA ARG A 16 -5.14 -3.24 16.76
C ARG A 16 -4.75 -2.40 17.96
N ALA A 17 -4.12 -1.25 17.75
CA ALA A 17 -3.80 -0.29 18.80
C ALA A 17 -5.04 0.50 19.31
N GLY A 18 -6.23 0.27 18.74
CA GLY A 18 -7.49 0.83 19.23
C GLY A 18 -7.85 2.19 18.62
N HIS A 19 -7.18 2.61 17.55
CA HIS A 19 -7.53 3.84 16.85
C HIS A 19 -8.77 3.66 15.98
N ASP A 20 -9.74 4.57 16.12
CA ASP A 20 -10.95 4.63 15.29
C ASP A 20 -10.70 5.47 14.03
N VAL A 21 -10.02 4.88 13.05
CA VAL A 21 -9.64 5.55 11.79
C VAL A 21 -9.86 4.60 10.61
N ARG A 22 -10.42 5.10 9.52
CA ARG A 22 -10.53 4.32 8.26
C ARG A 22 -9.17 4.25 7.58
N CYS A 23 -8.73 3.04 7.26
CA CYS A 23 -7.43 2.81 6.64
C CYS A 23 -7.58 2.06 5.32
N ALA A 24 -6.70 2.36 4.36
CA ALA A 24 -6.54 1.61 3.12
C ALA A 24 -5.05 1.34 2.87
N CYS A 25 -4.70 0.11 2.53
CA CYS A 25 -3.34 -0.25 2.11
C CYS A 25 -3.30 -0.18 0.58
N VAL A 26 -2.63 0.83 0.02
CA VAL A 26 -2.50 1.03 -1.42
C VAL A 26 -1.03 1.22 -1.77
N GLY A 27 -0.61 0.65 -2.89
CA GLY A 27 0.78 0.67 -3.33
C GLY A 27 0.93 0.01 -4.70
N THR A 28 2.05 0.26 -5.36
CA THR A 28 2.38 -0.48 -6.57
C THR A 28 2.97 -1.85 -6.21
N GLY A 29 2.79 -2.83 -7.10
CA GLY A 29 3.44 -4.13 -6.94
C GLY A 29 4.96 -3.98 -7.03
N VAL A 30 5.66 -4.70 -6.17
CA VAL A 30 7.13 -4.80 -6.16
C VAL A 30 7.54 -6.26 -6.33
N ASP A 31 8.64 -6.49 -7.03
CA ASP A 31 9.34 -7.78 -7.08
C ASP A 31 10.45 -7.79 -6.04
N ALA A 32 10.70 -8.97 -5.45
CA ALA A 32 11.74 -9.20 -4.44
C ALA A 32 11.63 -8.30 -3.18
N SER A 33 10.40 -8.13 -2.67
CA SER A 33 10.15 -7.47 -1.36
C SER A 33 11.08 -8.02 -0.29
N HIS A 34 11.70 -7.15 0.52
CA HIS A 34 12.72 -7.49 1.54
C HIS A 34 14.12 -7.88 1.02
N SER A 35 14.47 -7.49 -0.21
CA SER A 35 15.85 -7.56 -0.74
C SER A 35 16.08 -6.42 -1.75
N HIS A 36 16.67 -6.70 -2.91
CA HIS A 36 16.76 -5.72 -4.00
C HIS A 36 15.40 -5.57 -4.71
N GLU A 37 14.58 -4.66 -4.20
CA GLU A 37 13.23 -4.41 -4.70
C GLU A 37 13.23 -3.75 -6.08
N ARG A 38 12.35 -4.23 -6.97
CA ARG A 38 12.16 -3.68 -8.31
C ARG A 38 10.69 -3.42 -8.58
N THR A 39 10.39 -2.32 -9.25
CA THR A 39 9.03 -1.99 -9.68
C THR A 39 9.04 -1.18 -10.97
N HIS A 40 7.87 -1.03 -11.57
CA HIS A 40 7.66 -0.22 -12.75
C HIS A 40 7.46 1.25 -12.36
N LYS A 41 8.16 2.16 -13.04
CA LYS A 41 7.98 3.62 -12.86
C LYS A 41 6.53 4.05 -13.09
N GLU A 42 5.85 3.43 -14.05
CA GLU A 42 4.44 3.67 -14.33
C GLU A 42 3.55 3.31 -13.15
N GLY A 43 3.88 2.23 -12.44
CA GLY A 43 3.18 1.81 -11.23
C GLY A 43 3.27 2.87 -10.13
N LEU A 44 4.46 3.43 -9.90
CA LEU A 44 4.66 4.54 -8.95
C LEU A 44 3.81 5.77 -9.32
N LEU A 45 3.83 6.16 -10.60
CA LEU A 45 3.05 7.29 -11.09
C LEU A 45 1.53 7.05 -10.99
N ALA A 46 1.07 5.82 -11.25
CA ALA A 46 -0.33 5.46 -11.11
C ALA A 46 -0.78 5.52 -9.64
N THR A 47 0.01 4.98 -8.71
CA THR A 47 -0.29 5.07 -7.27
C THR A 47 -0.33 6.52 -6.80
N ALA A 48 0.62 7.37 -7.22
CA ALA A 48 0.62 8.78 -6.86
C ALA A 48 -0.63 9.51 -7.38
N ARG A 49 -1.03 9.26 -8.63
CA ARG A 49 -2.27 9.82 -9.20
C ARG A 49 -3.52 9.35 -8.47
N LEU A 50 -3.58 8.07 -8.09
CA LEU A 50 -4.70 7.53 -7.32
C LEU A 50 -4.85 8.26 -5.97
N VAL A 51 -3.77 8.39 -5.22
CA VAL A 51 -3.77 9.08 -3.92
C VAL A 51 -4.16 10.55 -4.08
N LEU A 52 -3.59 11.23 -5.08
CA LEU A 52 -3.95 12.62 -5.38
C LEU A 52 -5.44 12.77 -5.71
N ASN A 53 -5.98 11.92 -6.58
CA ASN A 53 -7.40 11.95 -6.94
C ASN A 53 -8.30 11.68 -5.72
N TYR A 54 -7.91 10.78 -4.82
CA TYR A 54 -8.65 10.52 -3.59
C TYR A 54 -8.63 11.73 -2.63
N ILE A 55 -7.49 12.41 -2.50
CA ILE A 55 -7.39 13.62 -1.68
C ILE A 55 -8.26 14.76 -2.26
N LEU A 56 -8.39 14.81 -3.59
CA LEU A 56 -9.14 15.84 -4.30
C LEU A 56 -10.61 15.46 -4.57
N SER A 57 -11.04 14.24 -4.23
CA SER A 57 -12.43 13.81 -4.45
C SER A 57 -13.35 14.40 -3.37
N GLU A 58 -14.44 15.03 -3.79
CA GLU A 58 -15.50 15.57 -2.93
C GLU A 58 -16.37 14.47 -2.31
#